data_AF-A0A7W1ZTD4-F1
#
_entry.id   AF-A0A7W1ZTD4-F1
#
_cell.length_a   1.000
_cell.length_b   1.000
_cell.length_c   1.000
_cell.angle_alpha   90.00
_cell.angle_beta   90.00
_cell.angle_gamma   90.00
#
_symmetry.space_group_name_H-M   'P 1'
#
loop_
_entity.id
_entity.type
_entity.pdbx_description
1 polymer ?
#
loop_
_entity_poly.entity_id
_entity_poly.type
_entity_poly.pdbx_seq_one_letter_code
_entity_poly.pdbx_strand_id
1 'polypeptide(L)'
;MEKDWEVIWKKIGGRAFRMQQKVGDILKKLYGRTANTPDTSEDKADLRTAYNWLIAPFTMWVVDFDGLSRFVFSQVKNDKKIDPQMRFLLSLVKDIPSERAQQIIGDYEHIVQQGAYDQLVREDAKYIAQLKQLLDNPEYHADLAILKQMFDLTKYQTPDSKRILRRTLVSERNMRPGLRFRWRKEKERFQQIFDCFCWKHNLYGLESGDKPLLMKLTVNPTPHGVMIFIPAWMSVDLWRDLLHIKVTELIKARGVLRQGRKYGESRQKTQEMGLRVYIADQECTALNYTGKKRIDYIIEKAGLPPLTGDRQIRKFYNVGEAILKSENAISRADRPPTSDADAVAMNAAKLAQAKAAFAALSADEKVEFMKWQTA
;
A
#
# COMPACT_ATOMS: atom_id res chain seq x y z
N MET A 1 25.36 -9.66 -0.96
CA MET A 1 24.40 -10.77 -0.97
C MET A 1 24.24 -11.20 0.47
N GLU A 2 23.02 -11.44 0.96
CA GLU A 2 22.83 -12.09 2.27
C GLU A 2 23.64 -13.39 2.22
N LYS A 3 24.66 -13.53 3.08
CA LYS A 3 25.71 -14.55 2.91
C LYS A 3 25.27 -15.96 3.31
N ASP A 4 24.07 -16.09 3.88
CA ASP A 4 23.60 -17.33 4.46
C ASP A 4 22.39 -17.87 3.71
N TRP A 5 22.64 -18.91 2.91
CA TRP A 5 21.61 -19.66 2.19
C TRP A 5 20.50 -20.17 3.11
N GLU A 6 20.83 -20.54 4.36
CA GLU A 6 19.83 -21.06 5.32
C GLU A 6 18.83 -19.98 5.72
N VAL A 7 19.30 -18.73 5.89
CA VAL A 7 18.42 -17.58 6.18
C VAL A 7 17.46 -17.33 5.02
N ILE A 8 17.98 -17.34 3.78
CA ILE A 8 17.18 -17.14 2.57
C ILE A 8 16.17 -18.28 2.40
N TRP A 9 16.60 -19.51 2.59
CA TRP A 9 15.77 -20.71 2.48
C TRP A 9 14.63 -20.70 3.51
N LYS A 10 14.93 -20.32 4.75
CA LYS A 10 13.93 -20.11 5.81
C LYS A 10 12.96 -18.98 5.45
N LYS A 11 13.47 -17.87 4.92
CA LYS A 11 12.65 -16.72 4.49
C LYS A 11 11.63 -17.11 3.44
N ILE A 12 12.03 -17.82 2.37
CA ILE A 12 11.09 -18.28 1.33
C ILE A 12 10.18 -19.42 1.83
N GLY A 13 10.63 -20.24 2.78
CA GLY A 13 9.81 -21.24 3.45
C GLY A 13 8.66 -20.61 4.26
N GLY A 14 8.90 -19.42 4.81
CA GLY A 14 7.88 -18.62 5.50
C GLY A 14 6.93 -17.83 4.59
N ARG A 15 7.06 -17.92 3.25
CA ARG A 15 6.19 -17.20 2.30
C ARG A 15 4.93 -18.01 1.97
N ALA A 16 3.90 -17.29 1.56
CA ALA A 16 2.63 -17.86 1.14
C ALA A 16 2.73 -18.65 -0.19
N PHE A 17 1.62 -19.30 -0.55
CA PHE A 17 1.42 -20.05 -1.80
C PHE A 17 2.46 -21.12 -2.09
N ARG A 18 3.09 -21.66 -1.03
CA ARG A 18 4.16 -22.66 -1.11
C ARG A 18 5.31 -22.19 -2.00
N MET A 19 5.68 -20.90 -1.88
CA MET A 19 6.70 -20.27 -2.72
C MET A 19 7.99 -21.10 -2.78
N GLN A 20 8.47 -21.59 -1.64
CA GLN A 20 9.65 -22.46 -1.57
C GLN A 20 9.56 -23.69 -2.47
N GLN A 21 8.40 -24.34 -2.57
CA GLN A 21 8.20 -25.50 -3.44
C GLN A 21 8.17 -25.11 -4.92
N LYS A 22 7.65 -23.92 -5.22
CA LYS A 22 7.49 -23.44 -6.60
C LYS A 22 8.79 -22.93 -7.23
N VAL A 23 9.59 -22.18 -6.46
CA VAL A 23 10.77 -21.47 -7.00
C VAL A 23 12.09 -21.88 -6.35
N GLY A 24 12.07 -22.75 -5.33
CA GLY A 24 13.25 -23.08 -4.55
C GLY A 24 14.37 -23.73 -5.38
N ASP A 25 14.01 -24.51 -6.40
CA ASP A 25 14.99 -25.17 -7.28
C ASP A 25 15.80 -24.17 -8.11
N ILE A 26 15.12 -23.18 -8.72
CA ILE A 26 15.75 -22.14 -9.52
C ILE A 26 16.46 -21.12 -8.64
N LEU A 27 15.91 -20.80 -7.46
CA LEU A 27 16.56 -19.92 -6.49
C LEU A 27 17.91 -20.48 -6.06
N LYS A 28 17.99 -21.78 -5.74
CA LYS A 28 19.25 -22.44 -5.35
C LYS A 28 20.30 -22.40 -6.47
N LYS A 29 19.87 -22.65 -7.71
CA LYS A 29 20.72 -22.60 -8.90
C LYS A 29 21.26 -21.19 -9.13
N LEU A 30 20.41 -20.17 -9.04
CA LEU A 30 20.80 -18.78 -9.19
C LEU A 30 21.71 -18.31 -8.06
N TYR A 31 21.43 -18.69 -6.80
CA TYR A 31 22.30 -18.38 -5.67
C TYR A 31 23.72 -18.89 -5.91
N GLY A 32 23.86 -20.18 -6.26
CA GLY A 32 25.17 -20.78 -6.55
C GLY A 32 25.88 -20.12 -7.74
N ARG A 33 25.18 -19.87 -8.84
CA ARG A 33 25.80 -19.23 -10.02
C ARG A 33 26.19 -17.78 -9.74
N THR A 34 25.34 -17.01 -9.05
CA THR A 34 25.64 -15.60 -8.70
C THR A 34 26.83 -15.51 -7.76
N ALA A 35 26.96 -16.43 -6.79
CA ALA A 35 28.10 -16.50 -5.88
C ALA A 35 29.42 -16.78 -6.61
N ASN A 36 29.38 -17.63 -7.63
CA ASN A 36 30.55 -18.03 -8.42
C ASN A 36 30.86 -17.09 -9.60
N THR A 37 30.03 -16.06 -9.84
CA THR A 37 30.25 -15.10 -10.93
C THR A 37 31.13 -13.95 -10.43
N PRO A 38 32.20 -13.55 -11.15
CA PRO A 38 33.05 -12.41 -10.77
C PRO A 38 32.25 -11.11 -10.62
N ASP A 39 32.60 -10.26 -9.65
CA ASP A 39 31.93 -8.96 -9.43
C ASP A 39 32.02 -8.01 -10.63
N THR A 40 33.03 -8.19 -11.48
CA THR A 40 33.24 -7.43 -12.71
C THR A 40 32.35 -7.87 -13.87
N SER A 41 31.62 -8.98 -13.75
CA SER A 41 30.75 -9.47 -14.81
C SER A 41 29.42 -8.72 -14.84
N GLU A 42 29.04 -8.20 -16.01
CA GLU A 42 27.71 -7.61 -16.24
C GLU A 42 26.58 -8.59 -15.91
N ASP A 43 26.78 -9.89 -16.17
CA ASP A 43 25.78 -10.92 -15.89
C ASP A 43 25.51 -11.08 -14.39
N LYS A 44 26.45 -10.70 -13.51
CA LYS A 44 26.24 -10.80 -12.05
C LYS A 44 25.11 -9.89 -11.59
N ALA A 45 25.00 -8.69 -12.14
CA ALA A 45 23.94 -7.75 -11.79
C ALA A 45 22.57 -8.28 -12.23
N ASP A 46 22.49 -8.86 -13.42
CA ASP A 46 21.29 -9.46 -13.98
C ASP A 46 20.83 -10.68 -13.17
N LEU A 47 21.75 -11.60 -12.88
CA LEU A 47 21.49 -12.77 -12.04
C LEU A 47 21.03 -12.36 -10.63
N ARG A 48 21.67 -11.34 -10.05
CA ARG A 48 21.29 -10.80 -8.74
C ARG A 48 19.90 -10.18 -8.76
N THR A 49 19.54 -9.49 -9.83
CA THR A 49 18.19 -8.93 -9.99
C THR A 49 17.15 -10.03 -10.03
N ALA A 50 17.33 -11.04 -10.89
CA ALA A 50 16.44 -12.20 -10.96
C ALA A 50 16.32 -12.92 -9.61
N TYR A 51 17.46 -13.17 -8.96
CA TYR A 51 17.55 -13.77 -7.64
C TYR A 51 16.77 -12.99 -6.57
N ASN A 52 16.94 -11.67 -6.50
CA ASN A 52 16.27 -10.84 -5.49
C ASN A 52 14.74 -10.92 -5.65
N TRP A 53 14.25 -10.88 -6.89
CA TRP A 53 12.81 -10.96 -7.17
C TRP A 53 12.20 -12.32 -6.81
N LEU A 54 12.95 -13.42 -6.95
CA LEU A 54 12.50 -14.74 -6.52
C LEU A 54 12.28 -14.87 -5.00
N ILE A 55 12.73 -13.91 -4.19
CA ILE A 55 12.53 -13.88 -2.73
C ILE A 55 11.36 -12.94 -2.34
N ALA A 56 10.99 -12.03 -3.24
CA ALA A 56 9.87 -11.12 -3.05
C ALA A 56 8.52 -11.87 -3.15
N PRO A 57 7.49 -11.46 -2.37
CA PRO A 57 6.14 -12.01 -2.49
C PRO A 57 5.61 -12.01 -3.94
N PHE A 58 4.85 -13.03 -4.33
CA PHE A 58 4.34 -13.18 -5.71
C PHE A 58 3.50 -11.98 -6.18
N THR A 59 2.73 -11.40 -5.28
CA THR A 59 1.85 -10.25 -5.54
C THR A 59 2.66 -9.01 -5.90
N MET A 60 3.95 -8.98 -5.56
CA MET A 60 4.86 -7.92 -5.98
C MET A 60 5.40 -8.09 -7.38
N TRP A 61 5.33 -9.29 -7.94
CA TRP A 61 5.91 -9.59 -9.25
C TRP A 61 5.17 -8.86 -10.36
N VAL A 62 5.92 -8.17 -11.21
CA VAL A 62 5.40 -7.45 -12.38
C VAL A 62 5.41 -8.31 -13.65
N VAL A 63 6.19 -9.39 -13.63
CA VAL A 63 6.31 -10.42 -14.66
C VAL A 63 6.45 -11.78 -14.00
N ASP A 64 6.36 -12.87 -14.76
CA ASP A 64 6.66 -14.20 -14.25
C ASP A 64 8.18 -14.35 -13.98
N PHE A 65 8.60 -14.05 -12.75
CA PHE A 65 10.00 -14.17 -12.35
C PHE A 65 10.49 -15.61 -12.24
N ASP A 66 9.62 -16.62 -12.14
CA ASP A 66 10.05 -18.02 -12.20
C ASP A 66 10.50 -18.34 -13.63
N GLY A 67 9.64 -18.09 -14.61
CA GLY A 67 9.95 -18.27 -16.03
C GLY A 67 11.16 -17.42 -16.48
N LEU A 68 11.18 -16.14 -16.10
CA LEU A 68 12.28 -15.22 -16.39
C LEU A 68 13.61 -15.75 -15.83
N SER A 69 13.63 -16.14 -14.56
CA SER A 69 14.82 -16.64 -13.88
C SER A 69 15.35 -17.93 -14.50
N ARG A 70 14.46 -18.85 -14.87
CA ARG A 70 14.83 -20.08 -15.58
C ARG A 70 15.46 -19.78 -16.92
N PHE A 71 14.91 -18.84 -17.67
CA PHE A 71 15.46 -18.44 -18.96
C PHE A 71 16.84 -17.80 -18.81
N VAL A 72 16.99 -16.79 -17.93
CA VAL A 72 18.26 -16.11 -17.66
C VAL A 72 19.33 -17.11 -17.20
N PHE A 73 18.99 -17.99 -16.25
CA PHE A 73 19.91 -19.03 -15.79
C PHE A 73 20.34 -19.97 -16.91
N SER A 74 19.42 -20.34 -17.82
CA SER A 74 19.74 -21.22 -18.94
C SER A 74 20.73 -20.61 -19.94
N GLN A 75 20.69 -19.29 -20.16
CA GLN A 75 21.66 -18.61 -21.04
C GLN A 75 23.05 -18.66 -20.40
N VAL A 76 23.14 -18.21 -19.16
CA VAL A 76 24.41 -18.13 -18.43
C VAL A 76 25.02 -19.52 -18.18
N LYS A 77 24.19 -20.55 -17.94
CA LYS A 77 24.67 -21.93 -17.76
C LYS A 77 25.33 -22.49 -19.03
N ASN A 78 24.84 -22.09 -20.20
CA ASN A 78 25.35 -22.55 -21.50
C ASN A 78 26.40 -21.59 -22.06
N ASP A 79 27.01 -20.75 -21.20
CA ASP A 79 27.98 -19.71 -21.55
C ASP A 79 27.54 -18.78 -22.70
N LYS A 80 26.21 -18.60 -22.83
CA LYS A 80 25.60 -17.63 -23.72
C LYS A 80 25.46 -16.30 -23.01
N LYS A 81 25.69 -15.21 -23.75
CA LYS A 81 25.36 -13.87 -23.27
C LYS A 81 23.86 -13.76 -23.04
N ILE A 82 23.49 -13.09 -21.96
CA ILE A 82 22.08 -12.74 -21.71
C ILE A 82 21.60 -11.86 -22.86
N ASP A 83 20.43 -12.22 -23.41
CA ASP A 83 19.80 -11.50 -24.50
C ASP A 83 19.64 -9.99 -24.18
N PRO A 84 19.93 -9.07 -25.11
CA PRO A 84 19.82 -7.62 -24.85
C PRO A 84 18.43 -7.15 -24.45
N GLN A 85 17.35 -7.75 -24.99
CA GLN A 85 15.99 -7.41 -24.60
C GLN A 85 15.68 -7.91 -23.19
N MET A 86 16.23 -9.08 -22.83
CA MET A 86 16.15 -9.61 -21.46
C MET A 86 16.89 -8.73 -20.46
N ARG A 87 18.09 -8.25 -20.80
CA ARG A 87 18.82 -7.28 -19.98
C ARG A 87 18.05 -5.98 -19.81
N PHE A 88 17.46 -5.48 -20.90
CA PHE A 88 16.60 -4.31 -20.82
C PHE A 88 15.41 -4.55 -19.88
N LEU A 89 14.73 -5.69 -19.98
CA LEU A 89 13.65 -6.07 -19.06
C LEU A 89 14.13 -6.08 -17.60
N LEU A 90 15.25 -6.73 -17.30
CA LEU A 90 15.84 -6.76 -15.96
C LEU A 90 16.20 -5.35 -15.46
N SER A 91 16.67 -4.47 -16.35
CA SER A 91 16.98 -3.08 -16.01
C SER A 91 15.75 -2.27 -15.59
N LEU A 92 14.58 -2.56 -16.17
CA LEU A 92 13.31 -1.91 -15.81
C LEU A 92 12.82 -2.32 -14.40
N VAL A 93 13.29 -3.46 -13.90
CA VAL A 93 12.87 -4.03 -12.61
C VAL A 93 14.03 -4.13 -11.61
N LYS A 94 15.15 -3.44 -11.84
CA LYS A 94 16.34 -3.53 -10.97
C LYS A 94 16.05 -3.20 -9.49
N ASP A 95 15.10 -2.29 -9.26
CA ASP A 95 14.75 -1.79 -7.94
C ASP A 95 13.69 -2.70 -7.30
N ILE A 96 14.11 -3.49 -6.32
CA ILE A 96 13.21 -4.35 -5.55
C ILE A 96 12.50 -3.55 -4.44
N PRO A 97 11.24 -3.86 -4.10
CA PRO A 97 10.56 -3.24 -2.97
C PRO A 97 11.33 -3.44 -1.65
N SER A 98 11.21 -2.48 -0.73
CA SER A 98 11.88 -2.52 0.59
C SER A 98 11.49 -3.76 1.41
N GLU A 99 12.32 -4.17 2.37
CA GLU A 99 12.02 -5.34 3.21
C GLU A 99 10.71 -5.19 3.97
N ARG A 100 10.44 -3.99 4.51
CA ARG A 100 9.16 -3.67 5.16
C ARG A 100 7.98 -3.87 4.21
N ALA A 101 8.10 -3.43 2.96
CA ALA A 101 7.08 -3.65 1.96
C ALA A 101 6.83 -5.13 1.70
N GLN A 102 7.92 -5.89 1.51
CA GLN A 102 7.85 -7.33 1.28
C GLN A 102 7.26 -8.08 2.48
N GLN A 103 7.47 -7.61 3.71
CA GLN A 103 6.86 -8.18 4.90
C GLN A 103 5.34 -7.96 4.89
N ILE A 104 4.90 -6.71 4.75
CA ILE A 104 3.47 -6.33 4.73
C ILE A 104 2.70 -7.10 3.65
N ILE A 105 3.24 -7.17 2.43
CA ILE A 105 2.58 -7.92 1.35
C ILE A 105 2.67 -9.42 1.60
N GLY A 106 3.78 -9.94 2.14
CA GLY A 106 3.90 -11.35 2.48
C GLY A 106 2.89 -11.81 3.53
N ASP A 107 2.66 -11.00 4.57
CA ASP A 107 1.64 -11.25 5.60
C ASP A 107 0.24 -11.26 4.99
N TYR A 108 -0.02 -10.32 4.08
CA TYR A 108 -1.28 -10.27 3.33
C TYR A 108 -1.48 -11.49 2.43
N GLU A 109 -0.45 -12.01 1.78
CA GLU A 109 -0.57 -13.21 0.95
C GLU A 109 -0.98 -14.46 1.75
N HIS A 110 -0.54 -14.58 3.01
CA HIS A 110 -0.97 -15.69 3.88
C HIS A 110 -2.48 -15.63 4.16
N ILE A 111 -2.99 -14.43 4.38
CA ILE A 111 -4.44 -14.19 4.55
C ILE A 111 -5.20 -14.64 3.29
N VAL A 112 -4.71 -14.24 2.12
CA VAL A 112 -5.29 -14.62 0.82
C VAL A 112 -5.22 -16.14 0.60
N GLN A 113 -4.10 -16.78 0.93
CA GLN A 113 -3.92 -18.22 0.79
C GLN A 113 -4.94 -19.01 1.62
N GLN A 114 -5.33 -18.50 2.79
CA GLN A 114 -6.36 -19.11 3.63
C GLN A 114 -7.79 -18.86 3.11
N GLY A 115 -7.94 -17.93 2.17
CA GLY A 115 -9.23 -17.48 1.62
C GLY A 115 -9.94 -16.45 2.49
N ALA A 116 -9.24 -15.82 3.44
CA ALA A 116 -9.78 -14.86 4.39
C ALA A 116 -9.75 -13.41 3.84
N TYR A 117 -10.37 -13.20 2.68
CA TYR A 117 -10.36 -11.89 1.99
C TYR A 117 -11.08 -10.76 2.77
N ASP A 118 -11.83 -11.11 3.79
CA ASP A 118 -12.61 -10.25 4.68
C ASP A 118 -11.80 -9.62 5.81
N GLN A 119 -10.52 -9.98 6.02
CA GLN A 119 -9.70 -9.39 7.10
C GLN A 119 -9.43 -7.89 6.97
N LEU A 120 -9.81 -7.29 5.84
CA LEU A 120 -9.76 -5.86 5.56
C LEU A 120 -11.15 -5.18 5.62
N VAL A 121 -12.19 -5.96 5.87
CA VAL A 121 -13.58 -5.53 6.03
C VAL A 121 -13.88 -5.43 7.53
N ARG A 122 -14.62 -4.39 7.95
CA ARG A 122 -14.95 -4.15 9.36
C ARG A 122 -16.15 -4.94 9.87
N GLU A 123 -17.15 -5.14 9.02
CA GLU A 123 -18.45 -5.65 9.46
C GLU A 123 -19.04 -6.65 8.45
N ASP A 124 -19.28 -7.87 8.92
CA ASP A 124 -19.87 -8.95 8.12
C ASP A 124 -21.41 -8.93 8.10
N ALA A 125 -22.07 -7.99 8.80
CA ALA A 125 -23.53 -7.97 8.91
C ALA A 125 -24.23 -7.92 7.55
N LYS A 126 -23.73 -7.09 6.62
CA LYS A 126 -24.24 -7.02 5.24
C LYS A 126 -24.08 -8.34 4.49
N TYR A 127 -22.94 -9.00 4.67
CA TYR A 127 -22.67 -10.30 4.05
C TYR A 127 -23.60 -11.39 4.60
N ILE A 128 -23.75 -11.46 5.93
CA ILE A 128 -24.62 -12.44 6.59
C ILE A 128 -26.07 -12.24 6.16
N ALA A 129 -26.55 -10.99 6.13
CA ALA A 129 -27.89 -10.67 5.67
C ALA A 129 -28.12 -11.09 4.22
N GLN A 130 -27.19 -10.77 3.32
CA GLN A 130 -27.31 -11.15 1.90
C GLN A 130 -27.24 -12.66 1.70
N LEU A 131 -26.35 -13.36 2.43
CA LEU A 131 -26.25 -14.81 2.37
C LEU A 131 -27.54 -15.47 2.82
N LYS A 132 -28.16 -14.97 3.90
CA LYS A 132 -29.48 -15.44 4.34
C LYS A 132 -30.54 -15.23 3.27
N GLN A 133 -30.62 -14.03 2.68
CA GLN A 133 -31.57 -13.72 1.61
C GLN A 133 -31.39 -14.65 0.40
N LEU A 134 -30.14 -14.98 0.03
CA LEU A 134 -29.86 -15.93 -1.03
C LEU A 134 -30.35 -17.34 -0.68
N LEU A 135 -30.08 -17.80 0.54
CA LEU A 135 -30.50 -19.13 1.01
C LEU A 135 -32.03 -19.23 1.14
N ASP A 136 -32.72 -18.13 1.37
CA ASP A 136 -34.18 -18.07 1.40
C ASP A 136 -34.79 -17.87 -0.01
N ASN A 137 -33.97 -17.68 -1.07
CA ASN A 137 -34.45 -17.41 -2.43
C ASN A 137 -34.86 -18.73 -3.15
N PRO A 138 -36.16 -18.91 -3.48
CA PRO A 138 -36.63 -20.12 -4.17
C PRO A 138 -36.07 -20.24 -5.60
N GLU A 139 -35.79 -19.12 -6.27
CA GLU A 139 -35.22 -19.13 -7.62
C GLU A 139 -33.79 -19.66 -7.64
N TYR A 140 -33.00 -19.34 -6.60
CA TYR A 140 -31.64 -19.90 -6.44
C TYR A 140 -31.68 -21.43 -6.34
N HIS A 141 -32.58 -21.97 -5.52
CA HIS A 141 -32.73 -23.41 -5.36
C HIS A 141 -33.23 -24.09 -6.62
N ALA A 142 -34.18 -23.48 -7.34
CA ALA A 142 -34.67 -23.98 -8.61
C ALA A 142 -33.55 -24.03 -9.67
N ASP A 143 -32.80 -22.95 -9.83
CA ASP A 143 -31.68 -22.89 -10.76
C ASP A 143 -30.59 -23.91 -10.41
N LEU A 144 -30.26 -24.06 -9.12
CA LEU A 144 -29.28 -25.04 -8.66
C LEU A 144 -29.74 -26.48 -8.91
N ALA A 145 -31.02 -26.77 -8.71
CA ALA A 145 -31.60 -28.09 -9.01
C ALA A 145 -31.49 -28.40 -10.51
N ILE A 146 -31.82 -27.45 -11.38
CA ILE A 146 -31.67 -27.58 -12.84
C ILE A 146 -30.20 -27.84 -13.20
N LEU A 147 -29.27 -27.06 -12.62
CA LEU A 147 -27.85 -27.23 -12.87
C LEU A 147 -27.36 -28.63 -12.52
N LYS A 148 -27.79 -29.19 -11.38
CA LYS A 148 -27.45 -30.55 -10.94
C LYS A 148 -28.10 -31.65 -11.78
N GLN A 149 -29.28 -31.40 -12.35
CA GLN A 149 -29.90 -32.33 -13.30
C GLN A 149 -29.10 -32.40 -14.60
N MET A 150 -28.54 -31.27 -15.04
CA MET A 150 -27.76 -31.20 -16.28
C MET A 150 -26.33 -31.72 -16.14
N PHE A 151 -25.72 -31.57 -14.96
CA PHE A 151 -24.29 -31.85 -14.77
C PHE A 151 -24.00 -32.52 -13.43
N ASP A 152 -23.09 -33.50 -13.46
CA ASP A 152 -22.44 -33.98 -12.25
C ASP A 152 -21.40 -32.96 -11.77
N LEU A 153 -21.81 -32.15 -10.79
CA LEU A 153 -21.02 -31.08 -10.20
C LEU A 153 -19.68 -31.56 -9.64
N THR A 154 -19.58 -32.80 -9.18
CA THR A 154 -18.34 -33.31 -8.55
C THR A 154 -17.18 -33.40 -9.54
N LYS A 155 -17.47 -33.58 -10.84
CA LYS A 155 -16.47 -33.63 -11.92
C LYS A 155 -15.73 -32.31 -12.16
N TYR A 156 -16.31 -31.20 -11.70
CA TYR A 156 -15.84 -29.86 -12.01
C TYR A 156 -15.19 -29.16 -10.80
N GLN A 157 -15.19 -29.80 -9.63
CA GLN A 157 -14.58 -29.27 -8.41
C GLN A 157 -13.06 -29.24 -8.52
N THR A 158 -12.44 -28.21 -7.93
CA THR A 158 -10.99 -28.19 -7.78
C THR A 158 -10.53 -29.34 -6.87
N PRO A 159 -9.37 -29.96 -7.13
CA PRO A 159 -8.84 -31.05 -6.29
C PRO A 159 -8.24 -30.53 -4.96
N ASP A 160 -8.62 -29.32 -4.53
CA ASP A 160 -8.20 -28.76 -3.25
C ASP A 160 -9.06 -29.31 -2.10
N SER A 161 -8.60 -29.14 -0.86
CA SER A 161 -9.29 -29.65 0.33
C SER A 161 -10.71 -29.11 0.48
N LYS A 162 -11.01 -27.94 -0.10
CA LYS A 162 -12.33 -27.30 -0.06
C LYS A 162 -13.24 -27.71 -1.23
N ARG A 163 -12.73 -28.40 -2.25
CA ARG A 163 -13.48 -28.88 -3.42
C ARG A 163 -14.43 -27.84 -4.01
N ILE A 164 -13.89 -26.69 -4.38
CA ILE A 164 -14.68 -25.53 -4.81
C ILE A 164 -14.96 -25.59 -6.32
N LEU A 165 -16.21 -25.34 -6.70
CA LEU A 165 -16.60 -24.94 -8.07
C LEU A 165 -16.39 -23.45 -8.23
N ARG A 166 -15.48 -23.06 -9.13
CA ARG A 166 -15.12 -21.65 -9.32
C ARG A 166 -15.67 -21.13 -10.64
N ARG A 167 -16.26 -19.93 -10.60
CA ARG A 167 -16.59 -19.21 -11.83
C ARG A 167 -15.32 -18.67 -12.49
N THR A 168 -15.41 -18.41 -13.78
CA THR A 168 -14.34 -17.74 -14.51
C THR A 168 -14.41 -16.22 -14.31
N LEU A 169 -13.31 -15.60 -13.84
CA LEU A 169 -13.24 -14.15 -13.58
C LEU A 169 -12.86 -13.33 -14.84
N VAL A 170 -13.40 -13.67 -16.01
CA VAL A 170 -12.91 -13.14 -17.30
C VAL A 170 -13.21 -11.65 -17.51
N SER A 171 -14.31 -11.14 -16.95
CA SER A 171 -14.81 -9.78 -17.22
C SER A 171 -14.30 -8.69 -16.27
N GLU A 172 -13.54 -9.02 -15.23
CA GLU A 172 -13.39 -8.10 -14.08
C GLU A 172 -12.17 -7.19 -14.11
N ARG A 173 -11.17 -7.46 -14.95
CA ARG A 173 -9.90 -6.70 -14.90
C ARG A 173 -9.25 -6.38 -16.25
N ASN A 174 -9.50 -7.17 -17.29
CA ASN A 174 -9.09 -6.90 -18.67
C ASN A 174 -9.79 -7.92 -19.59
N MET A 175 -10.45 -7.46 -20.64
CA MET A 175 -10.92 -8.35 -21.71
C MET A 175 -9.69 -9.04 -22.32
N ARG A 176 -9.44 -10.30 -21.97
CA ARG A 176 -8.29 -11.02 -22.51
C ARG A 176 -8.47 -11.20 -24.03
N PRO A 177 -7.44 -10.98 -24.85
CA PRO A 177 -7.45 -11.42 -26.24
C PRO A 177 -7.65 -12.94 -26.24
N GLY A 178 -8.82 -13.42 -26.68
CA GLY A 178 -9.18 -14.84 -26.61
C GLY A 178 -10.49 -15.16 -25.88
N LEU A 179 -11.28 -14.16 -25.50
CA LEU A 179 -12.65 -14.32 -25.00
C LEU A 179 -13.57 -14.80 -26.14
N ARG A 180 -13.48 -16.09 -26.47
CA ARG A 180 -14.32 -16.74 -27.49
C ARG A 180 -15.38 -17.59 -26.80
N PHE A 181 -16.61 -17.49 -27.28
CA PHE A 181 -17.66 -18.41 -26.88
C PHE A 181 -17.28 -19.83 -27.29
N ARG A 182 -17.26 -20.75 -26.33
CA ARG A 182 -16.91 -22.17 -26.52
C ARG A 182 -18.05 -23.02 -26.01
N TRP A 183 -18.58 -23.89 -26.88
CA TRP A 183 -19.75 -24.72 -26.61
C TRP A 183 -19.59 -26.14 -27.15
N ARG A 184 -18.37 -26.59 -27.43
CA ARG A 184 -18.12 -27.88 -28.09
C ARG A 184 -18.05 -29.02 -27.08
N LYS A 185 -17.31 -28.81 -25.99
CA LYS A 185 -17.09 -29.83 -24.95
C LYS A 185 -18.09 -29.68 -23.81
N GLU A 186 -18.43 -30.77 -23.12
CA GLU A 186 -19.30 -30.73 -21.94
C GLU A 186 -18.77 -29.75 -20.87
N LYS A 187 -17.48 -29.82 -20.57
CA LYS A 187 -16.81 -28.89 -19.63
C LYS A 187 -16.94 -27.42 -20.04
N GLU A 188 -16.92 -27.12 -21.34
CA GLU A 188 -17.09 -25.75 -21.83
C GLU A 188 -18.53 -25.27 -21.61
N ARG A 189 -19.51 -26.13 -21.94
CA ARG A 189 -20.94 -25.86 -21.70
C ARG A 189 -21.25 -25.66 -20.22
N PHE A 190 -20.74 -26.56 -19.37
CA PHE A 190 -20.83 -26.45 -17.91
C PHE A 190 -20.29 -25.10 -17.43
N GLN A 191 -19.06 -24.73 -17.81
CA GLN A 191 -18.44 -23.49 -17.33
C GLN A 191 -19.24 -22.25 -17.74
N GLN A 192 -19.74 -22.19 -18.97
CA GLN A 192 -20.55 -21.06 -19.44
C GLN A 192 -21.85 -20.95 -18.64
N ILE A 193 -22.57 -22.06 -18.44
CA ILE A 193 -23.82 -22.10 -17.67
C ILE A 193 -23.54 -21.76 -16.20
N PHE A 194 -22.49 -22.32 -15.60
CA PHE A 194 -22.11 -22.08 -14.22
C PHE A 194 -21.67 -20.63 -13.98
N ASP A 195 -20.95 -20.03 -14.92
CA ASP A 195 -20.57 -18.62 -14.85
C ASP A 195 -21.82 -17.72 -14.86
N CYS A 196 -22.82 -18.02 -15.69
CA CYS A 196 -24.11 -17.31 -15.70
C CYS A 196 -24.91 -17.53 -14.41
N PHE A 197 -24.97 -18.76 -13.90
CA PHE A 197 -25.60 -19.09 -12.62
C PHE A 197 -24.96 -18.27 -11.47
N CYS A 198 -23.63 -18.26 -11.40
CA CYS A 198 -22.93 -17.47 -10.39
C CYS A 198 -23.14 -15.97 -10.59
N TRP A 199 -23.18 -15.47 -11.82
CA TRP A 199 -23.43 -14.05 -12.09
C TRP A 199 -24.82 -13.62 -11.62
N LYS A 200 -25.86 -14.39 -11.96
CA LYS A 200 -27.26 -14.14 -11.54
C LYS A 200 -27.39 -14.04 -10.02
N HIS A 201 -26.71 -14.93 -9.29
CA HIS A 201 -26.80 -15.05 -7.84
C HIS A 201 -25.67 -14.36 -7.07
N ASN A 202 -24.86 -13.53 -7.74
CA ASN A 202 -23.71 -12.84 -7.17
C ASN A 202 -22.68 -13.74 -6.46
N LEU A 203 -22.40 -14.92 -7.00
CA LEU A 203 -21.52 -15.91 -6.41
C LEU A 203 -20.09 -15.82 -6.95
N TYR A 204 -19.14 -16.10 -6.08
CA TYR A 204 -17.79 -16.50 -6.43
C TYR A 204 -17.73 -17.96 -6.92
N GLY A 205 -18.61 -18.80 -6.38
CA GLY A 205 -18.64 -20.22 -6.66
C GLY A 205 -19.53 -21.00 -5.69
N LEU A 206 -19.36 -22.32 -5.69
CA LEU A 206 -20.00 -23.24 -4.75
C LEU A 206 -18.93 -24.09 -4.07
N GLU A 207 -18.99 -24.19 -2.75
CA GLU A 207 -18.19 -25.16 -1.98
C GLU A 207 -18.89 -26.53 -1.99
N SER A 208 -18.19 -27.58 -1.53
CA SER A 208 -18.80 -28.90 -1.34
C SER A 208 -20.05 -28.83 -0.46
N GLY A 209 -21.03 -29.68 -0.75
CA GLY A 209 -22.33 -29.66 -0.05
C GLY A 209 -23.21 -28.45 -0.42
N ASP A 210 -23.05 -27.92 -1.65
CA ASP A 210 -23.89 -26.86 -2.23
C ASP A 210 -23.88 -25.53 -1.49
N LYS A 211 -22.87 -25.33 -0.66
CA LYS A 211 -22.74 -24.11 0.12
C LYS A 211 -22.34 -22.95 -0.81
N PRO A 212 -23.20 -21.91 -0.95
CA PRO A 212 -22.89 -20.79 -1.82
C PRO A 212 -21.73 -19.98 -1.28
N LEU A 213 -20.81 -19.63 -2.17
CA LEU A 213 -19.74 -18.67 -1.89
C LEU A 213 -20.15 -17.34 -2.51
N LEU A 214 -20.81 -16.48 -1.72
CA LEU A 214 -21.21 -15.15 -2.16
C LEU A 214 -19.96 -14.29 -2.45
N MET A 215 -20.01 -13.46 -3.50
CA MET A 215 -18.94 -12.51 -3.79
C MET A 215 -18.73 -11.55 -2.62
N LYS A 216 -17.51 -11.45 -2.12
CA LYS A 216 -17.14 -10.55 -1.01
C LYS A 216 -16.52 -9.25 -1.51
N LEU A 217 -16.63 -8.20 -0.70
CA LEU A 217 -15.78 -7.02 -0.81
C LEU A 217 -14.33 -7.47 -0.61
N THR A 218 -13.46 -7.18 -1.58
CA THR A 218 -12.03 -7.54 -1.49
C THR A 218 -11.14 -6.37 -1.81
N VAL A 219 -9.97 -6.33 -1.17
CA VAL A 219 -8.94 -5.30 -1.39
C VAL A 219 -7.68 -6.03 -1.81
N ASN A 220 -7.29 -5.92 -3.07
CA ASN A 220 -6.17 -6.67 -3.65
C ASN A 220 -5.01 -5.73 -4.01
N PRO A 221 -3.80 -5.94 -3.46
CA PRO A 221 -2.63 -5.24 -3.94
C PRO A 221 -2.25 -5.71 -5.34
N THR A 222 -1.74 -4.78 -6.14
CA THR A 222 -1.23 -4.99 -7.50
C THR A 222 0.14 -4.35 -7.63
N PRO A 223 0.88 -4.59 -8.72
CA PRO A 223 2.08 -3.83 -9.04
C PRO A 223 1.92 -2.31 -9.00
N HIS A 224 0.74 -1.79 -9.39
CA HIS A 224 0.51 -0.35 -9.60
C HIS A 224 -0.29 0.33 -8.48
N GLY A 225 -0.79 -0.42 -7.50
CA GLY A 225 -1.63 0.12 -6.44
C GLY A 225 -2.49 -0.93 -5.77
N VAL A 226 -3.64 -0.52 -5.24
CA VAL A 226 -4.62 -1.42 -4.62
C VAL A 226 -5.92 -1.33 -5.39
N MET A 227 -6.52 -2.48 -5.68
CA MET A 227 -7.83 -2.57 -6.33
C MET A 227 -8.86 -3.08 -5.33
N ILE A 228 -9.91 -2.31 -5.15
CA ILE A 228 -11.05 -2.66 -4.32
C ILE A 228 -12.14 -3.20 -5.24
N PHE A 229 -12.55 -4.44 -5.01
CA PHE A 229 -13.70 -5.03 -5.69
C PHE A 229 -14.91 -4.93 -4.77
N ILE A 230 -15.96 -4.28 -5.26
CA ILE A 230 -17.22 -4.11 -4.54
C ILE A 230 -18.27 -4.97 -5.26
N PRO A 231 -18.90 -5.95 -4.58
CA PRO A 231 -19.89 -6.80 -5.23
C PRO A 231 -21.20 -6.03 -5.46
N ALA A 232 -21.93 -6.41 -6.51
CA ALA A 232 -23.13 -5.68 -6.95
C ALA A 232 -24.29 -5.67 -5.93
N TRP A 233 -24.34 -6.64 -5.02
CA TRP A 233 -25.34 -6.70 -3.96
C TRP A 233 -25.08 -5.72 -2.81
N MET A 234 -23.92 -5.04 -2.78
CA MET A 234 -23.49 -4.24 -1.64
C MET A 234 -23.28 -2.77 -2.04
N SER A 235 -23.92 -1.86 -1.31
CA SER A 235 -23.46 -0.46 -1.25
C SER A 235 -22.33 -0.33 -0.23
N VAL A 236 -21.20 0.26 -0.64
CA VAL A 236 -20.00 0.42 0.19
C VAL A 236 -19.87 1.84 0.71
N ASP A 237 -19.64 1.94 2.02
CA ASP A 237 -19.04 3.11 2.63
C ASP A 237 -17.61 2.73 3.02
N LEU A 238 -16.62 3.34 2.37
CA LEU A 238 -15.24 2.97 2.60
C LEU A 238 -14.87 3.13 4.09
N TRP A 239 -15.31 4.20 4.76
CA TRP A 239 -15.00 4.53 6.17
C TRP A 239 -15.56 3.55 7.18
N ARG A 240 -16.81 3.14 6.96
CA ARG A 240 -17.49 2.18 7.83
C ARG A 240 -17.11 0.74 7.50
N ASP A 241 -16.99 0.40 6.22
CA ASP A 241 -16.96 -0.99 5.79
C ASP A 241 -15.52 -1.53 5.65
N LEU A 242 -14.50 -0.67 5.53
CA LEU A 242 -13.09 -1.09 5.43
C LEU A 242 -12.22 -0.70 6.63
N LEU A 243 -11.22 -1.54 6.91
CA LEU A 243 -10.14 -1.26 7.84
C LEU A 243 -9.11 -0.34 7.19
N HIS A 244 -9.43 0.96 7.13
CA HIS A 244 -8.60 2.02 6.52
C HIS A 244 -7.12 1.97 6.85
N ILE A 245 -6.78 1.70 8.11
CA ILE A 245 -5.39 1.64 8.55
C ILE A 245 -4.65 0.52 7.81
N LYS A 246 -5.24 -0.67 7.74
CA LYS A 246 -4.66 -1.83 7.03
C LYS A 246 -4.62 -1.61 5.52
N VAL A 247 -5.68 -1.04 4.93
CA VAL A 247 -5.70 -0.70 3.49
C VAL A 247 -4.61 0.33 3.17
N THR A 248 -4.47 1.36 4.01
CA THR A 248 -3.42 2.39 3.86
C THR A 248 -2.03 1.78 4.00
N GLU A 249 -1.85 0.81 4.88
CA GLU A 249 -0.59 0.09 5.05
C GLU A 249 -0.22 -0.68 3.77
N LEU A 250 -1.16 -1.37 3.14
CA LEU A 250 -0.95 -2.02 1.84
C LEU A 250 -0.60 -1.03 0.73
N ILE A 251 -1.23 0.14 0.71
CA ILE A 251 -0.92 1.21 -0.26
C ILE A 251 0.51 1.72 -0.05
N LYS A 252 0.87 2.03 1.21
CA LYS A 252 2.20 2.56 1.57
C LYS A 252 3.31 1.54 1.38
N ALA A 253 3.02 0.25 1.51
CA ALA A 253 3.98 -0.82 1.23
C ALA A 253 4.54 -0.70 -0.20
N ARG A 254 3.82 -0.08 -1.14
CA ARG A 254 4.32 0.10 -2.51
C ARG A 254 5.24 1.30 -2.73
N GLY A 255 5.69 1.97 -1.66
CA GLY A 255 6.57 3.13 -1.78
C GLY A 255 5.85 4.39 -2.28
N VAL A 256 4.52 4.36 -2.38
CA VAL A 256 3.71 5.54 -2.66
C VAL A 256 3.82 6.47 -1.44
N LEU A 257 4.65 7.50 -1.57
CA LEU A 257 4.65 8.65 -0.67
C LEU A 257 3.27 9.30 -0.72
N ARG A 258 2.83 9.89 0.41
CA ARG A 258 1.51 10.56 0.53
C ARG A 258 1.21 11.42 -0.69
N GLN A 259 -0.03 11.33 -1.18
CA GLN A 259 -0.57 12.02 -2.35
C GLN A 259 -0.02 13.47 -2.54
N GLY A 260 0.69 13.71 -3.64
CA GLY A 260 0.74 14.98 -4.41
C GLY A 260 1.29 16.27 -3.77
N ARG A 261 1.70 17.22 -4.64
CA ARG A 261 2.17 18.58 -4.27
C ARG A 261 1.20 19.34 -3.36
N LYS A 262 -0.12 19.16 -3.54
CA LYS A 262 -1.18 19.84 -2.78
C LYS A 262 -1.12 19.57 -1.27
N TYR A 263 -0.77 18.36 -0.84
CA TYR A 263 -0.57 18.06 0.59
C TYR A 263 0.77 18.58 1.11
N GLY A 264 1.78 18.72 0.24
CA GLY A 264 3.04 19.41 0.53
C GLY A 264 2.83 20.89 0.82
N GLU A 265 2.11 21.59 -0.05
CA GLU A 265 1.77 23.01 0.11
C GLU A 265 0.92 23.26 1.37
N SER A 266 -0.10 22.43 1.62
CA SER A 266 -0.90 22.54 2.85
C SER A 266 -0.07 22.29 4.10
N ARG A 267 0.92 21.39 4.04
CA ARG A 267 1.86 21.14 5.13
C ARG A 267 2.81 22.32 5.34
N GLN A 268 3.42 22.84 4.29
CA GLN A 268 4.27 24.03 4.35
C GLN A 268 3.51 25.22 4.96
N LYS A 269 2.30 25.49 4.45
CA LYS A 269 1.41 26.51 5.02
C LYS A 269 1.08 26.26 6.49
N THR A 270 0.86 25.00 6.89
CA THR A 270 0.62 24.64 8.31
C THR A 270 1.87 24.82 9.17
N GLN A 271 3.06 24.53 8.63
CA GLN A 271 4.34 24.70 9.32
C GLN A 271 4.69 26.18 9.48
N GLU A 272 4.56 26.97 8.41
CA GLU A 272 4.73 28.43 8.42
C GLU A 272 3.76 29.10 9.40
N MET A 273 2.47 28.74 9.33
CA MET A 273 1.48 29.24 10.26
C MET A 273 1.80 28.82 11.70
N GLY A 274 2.26 27.58 11.91
CA GLY A 274 2.73 27.11 13.20
C GLY A 274 3.89 27.95 13.77
N LEU A 275 4.87 28.29 12.93
CA LEU A 275 5.98 29.16 13.32
C LEU A 275 5.50 30.57 13.66
N ARG A 276 4.61 31.17 12.86
CA ARG A 276 4.04 32.50 13.14
C ARG A 276 3.30 32.54 14.47
N VAL A 277 2.46 31.54 14.72
CA VAL A 277 1.73 31.40 16.00
C VAL A 277 2.70 31.22 17.16
N TYR A 278 3.74 30.41 17.00
CA TYR A 278 4.75 30.22 18.04
C TYR A 278 5.50 31.52 18.35
N ILE A 279 5.95 32.25 17.33
CA ILE A 279 6.65 33.54 17.49
C ILE A 279 5.74 34.56 18.18
N ALA A 280 4.49 34.70 17.71
CA ALA A 280 3.51 35.60 18.31
C ALA A 280 3.22 35.25 19.78
N ASP A 281 3.20 33.96 20.12
CA ASP A 281 3.01 33.51 21.50
C ASP A 281 4.24 33.81 22.39
N GLN A 282 5.47 33.70 21.85
CA GLN A 282 6.68 34.13 22.55
C GLN A 282 6.71 35.66 22.75
N GLU A 283 6.29 36.44 21.76
CA GLU A 283 6.15 37.90 21.88
C GLU A 283 5.09 38.28 22.93
N CYS A 284 3.94 37.63 22.93
CA CYS A 284 2.92 37.78 23.99
C CYS A 284 3.49 37.53 25.38
N THR A 285 4.37 36.53 25.51
CA THR A 285 5.02 36.21 26.78
C THR A 285 5.98 37.31 27.20
N ALA A 286 6.77 37.87 26.27
CA ALA A 286 7.64 39.01 26.54
C ALA A 286 6.85 40.29 26.90
N LEU A 287 5.66 40.47 26.32
CA LEU A 287 4.76 41.60 26.57
C LEU A 287 3.80 41.39 27.76
N ASN A 288 3.89 40.25 28.46
CA ASN A 288 3.00 39.87 29.57
C ASN A 288 1.49 39.86 29.22
N TYR A 289 1.14 39.54 27.97
CA TYR A 289 -0.24 39.39 27.55
C TYR A 289 -0.83 38.05 28.00
N THR A 290 -2.02 38.10 28.60
CA THR A 290 -2.73 36.95 29.16
C THR A 290 -4.20 36.89 28.70
N GLY A 291 -4.81 35.70 28.83
CA GLY A 291 -6.23 35.48 28.53
C GLY A 291 -6.62 35.91 27.11
N LYS A 292 -7.75 36.61 26.99
CA LYS A 292 -8.29 37.07 25.69
C LYS A 292 -7.31 37.96 24.93
N LYS A 293 -6.58 38.85 25.61
CA LYS A 293 -5.59 39.73 24.98
C LYS A 293 -4.46 38.96 24.29
N ARG A 294 -4.04 37.82 24.87
CA ARG A 294 -3.04 36.93 24.27
C ARG A 294 -3.56 36.31 22.97
N ILE A 295 -4.81 35.83 23.01
CA ILE A 295 -5.46 35.18 21.86
C ILE A 295 -5.64 36.19 20.73
N ASP A 296 -6.19 37.37 21.03
CA ASP A 296 -6.40 38.43 20.04
C ASP A 296 -5.08 38.87 19.39
N TYR A 297 -4.02 39.04 20.20
CA TYR A 297 -2.68 39.37 19.68
C TYR A 297 -2.10 38.26 18.79
N ILE A 298 -2.22 36.98 19.19
CA ILE A 298 -1.73 35.88 18.37
C ILE A 298 -2.49 35.78 17.05
N ILE A 299 -3.82 35.99 17.07
CA ILE A 299 -4.64 35.98 15.86
C ILE A 299 -4.19 37.07 14.90
N GLU A 300 -4.09 38.30 15.39
CA GLU A 300 -3.66 39.46 14.60
C GLU A 300 -2.24 39.26 14.07
N LYS A 301 -1.29 38.92 14.95
CA LYS A 301 0.13 38.83 14.61
C LYS A 301 0.45 37.66 13.68
N ALA A 302 -0.24 36.52 13.83
CA ALA A 302 -0.03 35.36 12.97
C ALA A 302 -0.80 35.45 11.63
N GLY A 303 -1.70 36.44 11.48
CA GLY A 303 -2.56 36.58 10.29
C GLY A 303 -3.64 35.48 10.23
N LEU A 304 -4.18 35.09 11.40
CA LEU A 304 -5.26 34.12 11.49
C LEU A 304 -6.62 34.81 11.32
N PRO A 305 -7.65 34.11 10.81
CA PRO A 305 -9.01 34.63 10.79
C PRO A 305 -9.48 35.08 12.18
N PRO A 306 -10.24 36.19 12.31
CA PRO A 306 -10.69 36.73 13.60
C PRO A 306 -11.48 35.76 14.49
N LEU A 307 -12.10 34.74 13.88
CA LEU A 307 -12.90 33.71 14.57
C LEU A 307 -12.10 32.45 14.91
N THR A 308 -10.76 32.49 14.85
CA THR A 308 -9.91 31.32 15.13
C THR A 308 -9.94 31.00 16.62
N GLY A 309 -10.53 29.87 16.99
CA GLY A 309 -10.63 29.45 18.39
C GLY A 309 -9.32 28.89 18.98
N ASP A 310 -9.22 28.92 20.31
CA ASP A 310 -8.07 28.48 21.11
C ASP A 310 -7.52 27.10 20.72
N ARG A 311 -8.41 26.15 20.41
CA ARG A 311 -8.00 24.78 20.04
C ARG A 311 -7.15 24.77 18.77
N GLN A 312 -7.48 25.63 17.81
CA GLN A 312 -6.75 25.74 16.55
C GLN A 312 -5.43 26.47 16.76
N ILE A 313 -5.40 27.51 17.59
CA ILE A 313 -4.18 28.22 17.99
C ILE A 313 -3.20 27.24 18.67
N ARG A 314 -3.66 26.45 19.65
CA ARG A 314 -2.83 25.44 20.32
C ARG A 314 -2.28 24.39 19.35
N LYS A 315 -3.07 23.98 18.37
CA LYS A 315 -2.63 23.03 17.33
C LYS A 315 -1.47 23.63 16.51
N PHE A 316 -1.58 24.89 16.08
CA PHE A 316 -0.51 25.57 15.34
C PHE A 316 0.72 25.82 16.22
N TYR A 317 0.52 26.24 17.47
CA TYR A 317 1.60 26.42 18.44
C TYR A 317 2.45 25.14 18.59
N ASN A 318 1.80 23.99 18.80
CA ASN A 318 2.51 22.70 18.94
C ASN A 318 3.29 22.32 17.67
N VAL A 319 2.79 22.70 16.49
CA VAL A 319 3.51 22.49 15.23
C VAL A 319 4.75 23.37 15.17
N GLY A 320 4.64 24.67 15.47
CA GLY A 320 5.78 25.60 15.49
C GLY A 320 6.84 25.22 16.53
N GLU A 321 6.40 24.85 17.73
CA GLU A 321 7.27 24.41 18.81
C GLU A 321 8.06 23.15 18.43
N ALA A 322 7.40 22.17 17.80
CA ALA A 322 8.05 20.94 17.36
C ALA A 322 9.12 21.19 16.28
N ILE A 323 8.86 22.11 15.34
CA ILE A 323 9.82 22.49 14.29
C ILE A 323 11.08 23.08 14.95
N LEU A 324 10.92 24.08 15.81
CA LEU A 324 12.07 24.74 16.46
C LEU A 324 12.80 23.84 17.45
N LYS A 325 12.11 22.92 18.12
CA LYS A 325 12.77 21.89 18.96
C LYS A 325 13.60 20.94 18.10
N SER A 326 13.12 20.56 16.91
CA SER A 326 13.86 19.69 15.99
C SER A 326 15.08 20.35 15.36
N GLU A 327 15.02 21.66 15.06
CA GLU A 327 16.16 22.43 14.55
C GLU A 327 17.19 22.72 15.65
N ASN A 328 16.75 23.03 16.89
CA ASN A 328 17.64 23.23 18.02
C ASN A 328 18.32 21.94 18.52
N ALA A 329 17.71 20.77 18.30
CA ALA A 329 18.33 19.48 18.62
C ALA A 329 19.57 19.19 17.75
N ILE A 330 19.61 19.74 16.52
CA ILE A 330 20.77 19.65 15.63
C ILE A 330 21.89 20.60 16.08
N SER A 331 21.55 21.73 16.72
CA SER A 331 22.50 22.73 17.21
C SER A 331 23.02 22.50 18.64
N ARG A 332 22.35 21.66 19.45
CA ARG A 332 22.65 21.48 20.89
C ARG A 332 23.72 20.42 21.21
N ALA A 333 24.33 19.78 20.22
CA ALA A 333 25.38 18.80 20.45
C ALA A 333 26.65 19.37 21.12
N ASP A 334 26.85 20.70 21.15
CA ASP A 334 28.14 21.31 21.50
C ASP A 334 28.13 22.41 22.59
N ARG A 335 27.15 22.51 23.53
CA ARG A 335 27.24 23.54 24.60
C ARG A 335 26.82 23.12 26.02
N PRO A 336 27.54 23.58 27.06
CA PRO A 336 27.23 23.34 28.47
C PRO A 336 26.11 24.27 28.99
N PRO A 337 25.49 23.96 30.15
CA PRO A 337 24.29 24.64 30.60
C PRO A 337 24.58 25.99 31.25
N THR A 338 23.71 26.96 31.03
CA THR A 338 23.74 28.25 31.72
C THR A 338 22.36 28.61 32.33
N SER A 339 22.41 29.52 33.30
CA SER A 339 21.44 29.91 34.36
C SER A 339 20.19 30.68 33.91
N ASP A 340 19.33 31.12 34.84
CA ASP A 340 18.05 31.80 34.53
C ASP A 340 18.18 33.16 33.81
N ALA A 341 19.32 33.85 33.88
CA ALA A 341 19.59 35.02 33.02
C ALA A 341 19.69 34.62 31.53
N ASP A 342 20.06 33.36 31.26
CA ASP A 342 20.17 32.80 29.92
C ASP A 342 18.81 32.47 29.31
N ALA A 343 17.74 32.30 30.08
CA ALA A 343 16.40 32.02 29.54
C ALA A 343 15.82 33.22 28.74
N VAL A 344 16.04 34.44 29.23
CA VAL A 344 15.62 35.68 28.54
C VAL A 344 16.51 35.93 27.32
N ALA A 345 17.83 35.72 27.45
CA ALA A 345 18.77 35.79 26.32
C ALA A 345 18.49 34.72 25.26
N MET A 346 18.08 33.51 25.66
CA MET A 346 17.74 32.40 24.76
C MET A 346 16.42 32.66 24.04
N ASN A 347 15.44 33.32 24.68
CA ASN A 347 14.21 33.76 23.99
C ASN A 347 14.47 34.92 23.01
N ALA A 348 15.34 35.86 23.36
CA ALA A 348 15.80 36.90 22.43
C ALA A 348 16.58 36.31 21.23
N ALA A 349 17.43 35.32 21.48
CA ALA A 349 18.17 34.60 20.44
C ALA A 349 17.25 33.76 19.53
N LYS A 350 16.25 33.08 20.11
CA LYS A 350 15.20 32.38 19.33
C LYS A 350 14.39 33.34 18.47
N LEU A 351 14.04 34.51 18.99
CA LEU A 351 13.34 35.55 18.23
C LEU A 351 14.21 36.09 17.09
N ALA A 352 15.51 36.30 17.34
CA ALA A 352 16.46 36.72 16.32
C ALA A 352 16.65 35.67 15.22
N GLN A 353 16.73 34.38 15.59
CA GLN A 353 16.85 33.27 14.66
C GLN A 353 15.57 33.09 13.82
N ALA A 354 14.40 33.22 14.43
CA ALA A 354 13.13 33.20 13.73
C ALA A 354 12.98 34.37 12.74
N LYS A 355 13.43 35.57 13.13
CA LYS A 355 13.49 36.74 12.22
C LYS A 355 14.47 36.53 11.07
N ALA A 356 15.62 35.93 11.33
CA ALA A 356 16.61 35.61 10.30
C ALA A 356 16.11 34.55 9.31
N ALA A 357 15.42 33.51 9.79
CA ALA A 357 14.80 32.50 8.94
C ALA A 357 13.71 33.10 8.04
N PHE A 358 12.89 34.02 8.57
CA PHE A 358 11.93 34.77 7.77
C PHE A 358 12.61 35.70 6.76
N ALA A 359 13.72 36.35 7.14
CA ALA A 359 14.50 37.19 6.25
C ALA A 359 15.21 36.42 5.13
N ALA A 360 15.44 35.11 5.29
CA ALA A 360 16.03 34.24 4.28
C ALA A 360 15.06 33.79 3.18
N LEU A 361 13.76 34.09 3.30
CA LEU A 361 12.78 33.86 2.25
C LEU A 361 13.10 34.72 1.00
N SER A 362 12.84 34.15 -0.18
CA SER A 362 13.08 34.76 -1.48
C SER A 362 12.23 36.02 -1.70
N ALA A 363 12.63 36.85 -2.66
CA ALA A 363 11.92 38.08 -2.99
C ALA A 363 10.49 37.80 -3.46
N ASP A 364 10.27 36.72 -4.22
CA ASP A 364 8.94 36.31 -4.68
C ASP A 364 8.04 35.86 -3.51
N GLU A 365 8.59 35.14 -2.53
CA GLU A 365 7.89 34.75 -1.29
C GLU A 365 7.54 35.96 -0.41
N LYS A 366 8.34 37.03 -0.45
CA LYS A 366 8.07 38.31 0.26
C LYS A 366 7.10 39.22 -0.50
N VAL A 367 7.03 39.13 -1.83
CA VAL A 367 6.08 39.90 -2.66
C VAL A 367 4.68 39.30 -2.58
N GLU A 368 4.55 37.97 -2.53
CA GLU A 368 3.26 37.32 -2.23
C GLU A 368 2.76 37.65 -0.81
N PHE A 369 3.70 37.87 0.13
CA PHE A 369 3.43 38.26 1.51
C PHE A 369 2.86 39.69 1.66
N MET A 370 3.33 40.67 0.88
CA MET A 370 2.83 42.06 0.96
C MET A 370 1.45 42.24 0.30
N LYS A 371 1.11 41.41 -0.69
CA LYS A 371 -0.22 41.43 -1.34
C LYS A 371 -1.38 41.04 -0.43
N TRP A 372 -1.09 40.44 0.73
CA TRP A 372 -2.08 39.97 1.70
C TRP A 372 -2.30 40.90 2.90
N GLN A 373 -1.61 42.04 2.97
CA GLN A 373 -1.88 43.08 3.99
C GLN A 373 -2.89 44.15 3.55
N THR A 374 -3.30 44.12 2.28
CA THR A 374 -4.24 45.11 1.69
C THR A 374 -5.49 44.47 1.06
N ALA A 375 -5.72 43.18 1.32
CA ALA A 375 -6.96 42.46 1.00
C ALA A 375 -7.49 41.82 2.29
#